data_AF-A0A7S1WLC5-F1
#
_entry.id   AF-A0A7S1WLC5-F1
#
_cell.length_a   1.000
_cell.length_b   1.000
_cell.length_c   1.000
_cell.angle_alpha   90.00
_cell.angle_beta   90.00
_cell.angle_gamma   90.00
#
_symmetry.space_group_name_H-M   'P 1'
#
loop_
_entity.id
_entity.type
_entity.pdbx_description
1 polymer ?
#
loop_
_entity_poly.entity_id
_entity_poly.type
_entity_poly.pdbx_seq_one_letter_code
_entity_poly.pdbx_strand_id
1 'polypeptide(L)'
;WQVRWQESATRRCRQFIVHRYMEPGGKSYEEADAAALRDAIAFRTSLAREGKLKEAGSGPRSRCKGVVWKTLKKAWYVTVQFSNAKPLHGGTFRPLNGSPEEIERARLAAVQ
;
A
#
# COMPACT_ATOMS: atom_id res chain seq x y z
N TRP A 1 15.80 2.39 2.92
CA TRP A 1 14.60 1.69 2.42
C TRP A 1 14.24 0.49 3.29
N GLN A 2 12.96 0.09 3.34
CA GLN A 2 12.55 -1.12 4.06
C GLN A 2 11.45 -1.87 3.30
N VAL A 3 11.51 -3.20 3.36
CA VAL A 3 10.47 -4.09 2.82
C VAL A 3 9.87 -4.87 3.98
N ARG A 4 8.55 -4.84 4.10
CA ARG A 4 7.80 -5.59 5.11
C ARG A 4 6.94 -6.64 4.42
N TRP A 5 6.95 -7.86 4.91
CA TRP A 5 6.15 -8.96 4.36
C TRP A 5 5.66 -9.88 5.48
N GLN A 6 4.81 -10.83 5.10
CA GLN A 6 4.29 -11.83 6.01
C GLN A 6 4.78 -13.19 5.55
N GLU A 7 5.47 -13.90 6.44
CA GLU A 7 5.92 -15.26 6.21
C GLU A 7 5.15 -16.14 7.20
N SER A 8 4.22 -16.95 6.67
CA SER A 8 3.23 -17.69 7.45
C SER A 8 2.41 -16.76 8.37
N ALA A 9 2.70 -16.74 9.67
CA ALA A 9 2.05 -15.90 10.68
C ALA A 9 2.95 -14.78 11.22
N THR A 10 4.22 -14.74 10.81
CA THR A 10 5.20 -13.77 11.33
C THR A 10 5.34 -12.61 10.37
N ARG A 11 5.22 -11.38 10.90
CA ARG A 11 5.54 -10.17 10.16
C ARG A 11 7.06 -10.00 10.13
N ARG A 12 7.63 -10.03 8.93
CA ARG A 12 9.06 -9.85 8.69
C ARG A 12 9.33 -8.44 8.14
N CYS A 13 10.53 -7.95 8.40
CA CYS A 13 11.01 -6.69 7.90
C CYS A 13 12.48 -6.85 7.51
N ARG A 14 12.86 -6.29 6.36
CA ARG A 14 14.25 -6.19 5.92
C ARG A 14 14.55 -4.74 5.61
N GLN A 15 15.64 -4.25 6.19
CA GLN A 15 16.13 -2.91 5.99
C GLN A 15 17.27 -2.91 4.98
N PHE A 16 17.20 -1.95 4.07
CA PHE A 16 18.21 -1.61 3.08
C PHE A 16 18.73 -0.23 3.47
N ILE A 17 19.72 -0.24 4.36
CA ILE A 17 20.26 0.97 5.00
C ILE A 17 21.25 1.61 4.03
N VAL A 18 21.02 2.85 3.62
CA VAL A 18 21.82 3.57 2.61
C VAL A 18 23.30 3.56 2.94
N HIS A 19 23.68 3.75 4.21
CA HIS A 19 25.07 3.68 4.65
C HIS A 19 25.76 2.34 4.32
N ARG A 20 25.04 1.21 4.23
CA ARG A 20 25.64 -0.08 3.81
C ARG A 20 25.96 -0.13 2.32
N TYR A 21 25.43 0.79 1.54
CA TYR A 21 25.67 0.97 0.11
C TYR A 21 26.69 2.08 -0.18
N MET A 22 27.11 2.82 0.85
CA MET A 22 28.19 3.78 0.78
C MET A 22 29.50 3.01 0.99
N GLU A 23 30.17 2.67 -0.10
CA GLU A 23 31.51 2.06 -0.04
C GLU A 23 32.50 3.07 0.55
N PRO A 24 33.52 2.62 1.32
CA PRO A 24 34.56 3.50 1.82
C PRO A 24 35.36 4.05 0.62
N GLY A 25 34.99 5.25 0.16
CA GLY A 25 35.75 6.01 -0.82
C GLY A 25 35.13 6.22 -2.21
N GLY A 26 33.82 6.01 -2.46
CA GLY A 26 33.36 6.22 -3.84
C GLY A 26 31.90 6.46 -4.15
N LYS A 27 30.93 6.14 -3.29
CA LYS A 27 29.52 6.36 -3.63
C LYS A 27 28.96 7.59 -2.92
N SER A 28 28.43 8.51 -3.72
CA SER A 28 27.66 9.64 -3.18
C SER A 28 26.43 9.11 -2.44
N TYR A 29 25.85 9.93 -1.56
CA TYR A 29 24.61 9.56 -0.88
C TYR A 29 23.50 9.20 -1.87
N GLU A 30 23.38 9.95 -2.96
CA GLU A 30 22.36 9.72 -3.99
C GLU A 30 22.55 8.38 -4.70
N GLU A 31 23.79 8.03 -5.04
CA GLU A 31 24.11 6.75 -5.66
C GLU A 31 23.84 5.56 -4.72
N ALA A 32 24.19 5.73 -3.44
CA ALA A 32 23.93 4.73 -2.41
C ALA A 32 22.42 4.57 -2.14
N ASP A 33 21.66 5.67 -2.15
CA ASP A 33 20.21 5.64 -1.99
C ASP A 33 19.53 4.95 -3.18
N ALA A 34 19.94 5.29 -4.41
CA ALA A 34 19.45 4.65 -5.63
C ALA A 34 19.81 3.15 -5.69
N ALA A 35 21.00 2.76 -5.22
CA ALA A 35 21.38 1.36 -5.09
C ALA A 35 20.51 0.62 -4.06
N ALA A 36 20.34 1.21 -2.87
CA ALA A 36 19.49 0.65 -1.82
C ALA A 36 18.01 0.52 -2.24
N LEU A 37 17.51 1.47 -3.05
CA LEU A 37 16.18 1.41 -3.64
C LEU A 37 16.06 0.25 -4.64
N ARG A 38 17.03 0.11 -5.56
CA ARG A 38 17.04 -0.98 -6.56
C ARG A 38 17.02 -2.35 -5.90
N ASP A 39 17.85 -2.55 -4.87
CA ASP A 39 17.89 -3.79 -4.10
C ASP A 39 16.57 -4.07 -3.36
N ALA A 40 15.98 -3.04 -2.76
CA ALA A 40 14.69 -3.16 -2.09
C ALA A 40 13.58 -3.57 -3.08
N ILE A 41 13.57 -3.03 -4.30
CA ILE A 41 12.63 -3.40 -5.37
C ILE A 41 12.89 -4.83 -5.84
N ALA A 42 14.14 -5.21 -6.06
CA ALA A 42 14.49 -6.56 -6.50
C ALA A 42 14.07 -7.61 -5.45
N PHE A 43 14.35 -7.36 -4.17
CA PHE A 43 13.93 -8.23 -3.07
C PHE A 43 12.41 -8.30 -2.92
N ARG A 44 11.70 -7.19 -3.09
CA ARG A 44 10.23 -7.21 -3.08
C ARG A 44 9.68 -8.06 -4.24
N THR A 45 10.30 -7.97 -5.41
CA THR A 45 9.91 -8.76 -6.59
C THR A 45 10.16 -10.25 -6.36
N SER A 46 11.28 -10.63 -5.72
CA SER A 46 11.53 -12.04 -5.36
C SER A 46 10.48 -12.57 -4.38
N LEU A 47 10.13 -11.78 -3.35
CA LEU A 47 9.07 -12.14 -2.39
C LEU A 47 7.70 -12.29 -3.06
N ALA A 48 7.40 -11.50 -4.09
CA ALA A 48 6.17 -11.63 -4.86
C ALA A 48 6.15 -12.94 -5.67
N ARG A 49 7.27 -13.28 -6.33
CA ARG A 49 7.44 -14.55 -7.05
C ARG A 49 7.34 -15.77 -6.13
N GLU A 50 7.87 -15.68 -4.91
CA GLU A 50 7.78 -16.71 -3.88
C GLU A 50 6.39 -16.82 -3.21
N GLY A 51 5.43 -15.94 -3.55
CA GLY A 51 4.10 -15.92 -2.95
C GLY A 51 4.06 -15.41 -1.49
N LYS A 52 5.19 -14.90 -0.97
CA LYS A 52 5.32 -14.35 0.40
C LYS A 52 4.80 -12.92 0.53
N LEU A 53 4.66 -12.22 -0.60
CA LEU A 53 3.93 -10.97 -0.65
C LEU A 53 2.49 -11.25 -1.06
N LYS A 54 1.52 -10.97 -0.18
CA LYS A 54 0.15 -10.75 -0.65
C LYS A 54 0.19 -9.53 -1.55
N GLU A 55 -0.18 -9.69 -2.82
CA GLU A 55 -0.41 -8.55 -3.70
C GLU A 55 -1.29 -7.55 -2.95
N ALA A 56 -0.81 -6.31 -2.87
CA ALA A 56 -1.42 -5.30 -2.02
C ALA A 56 -2.89 -5.15 -2.45
N GLY A 57 -3.79 -5.63 -1.59
CA GLY A 57 -5.12 -6.13 -1.90
C GLY A 57 -5.66 -5.74 -3.28
N SER A 58 -6.03 -6.74 -4.08
CA SER A 58 -6.65 -6.62 -5.42
C SER A 58 -7.94 -5.80 -5.48
N GLY A 59 -8.31 -5.12 -4.39
CA GLY A 59 -9.41 -4.21 -4.33
C GLY A 59 -9.10 -2.86 -5.01
N PRO A 60 -10.12 -2.20 -5.55
CA PRO A 60 -10.06 -0.81 -5.98
C PRO A 60 -9.36 0.11 -4.96
N ARG A 61 -8.53 1.03 -5.45
CA ARG A 61 -7.89 2.07 -4.62
C ARG A 61 -8.45 3.44 -4.95
N SER A 62 -8.87 4.17 -3.93
CA SER A 62 -9.24 5.57 -4.09
C SER A 62 -8.01 6.46 -3.92
N ARG A 63 -7.94 7.54 -4.71
CA ARG A 63 -6.98 8.63 -4.51
C ARG A 63 -7.47 9.65 -3.46
N CYS A 64 -8.73 9.56 -3.03
CA CYS A 64 -9.32 10.47 -2.07
C CYS A 64 -9.04 10.03 -0.63
N LYS A 65 -8.54 10.96 0.20
CA LYS A 65 -8.32 10.71 1.63
C LYS A 65 -9.65 10.35 2.30
N GLY A 66 -9.62 9.31 3.13
CA GLY A 66 -10.78 8.83 3.86
C GLY A 66 -11.72 7.91 3.08
N VAL A 67 -11.49 7.67 1.78
CA VAL A 67 -12.29 6.72 0.99
C VAL A 67 -11.50 5.42 0.80
N VAL A 68 -11.99 4.32 1.38
CA VAL A 68 -11.30 3.02 1.35
C VAL A 68 -12.20 1.91 0.85
N TRP A 69 -11.70 1.02 0.01
CA TRP A 69 -12.44 -0.16 -0.41
C TRP A 69 -12.37 -1.25 0.67
N LYS A 70 -13.53 -1.78 1.07
CA LYS A 70 -13.62 -2.95 1.94
C LYS A 70 -13.92 -4.19 1.10
N THR A 71 -12.87 -4.99 0.85
CA THR A 71 -12.96 -6.20 0.02
C THR A 71 -14.03 -7.19 0.49
N LEU A 72 -14.17 -7.40 1.80
CA LEU A 72 -15.18 -8.30 2.37
C LEU A 72 -16.62 -7.87 2.06
N LYS A 73 -16.87 -6.56 2.01
CA LYS A 73 -18.21 -6.00 1.77
C LYS A 73 -18.45 -5.62 0.32
N LYS A 74 -17.39 -5.68 -0.50
CA LYS A 74 -17.31 -5.17 -1.87
C LYS A 74 -17.91 -3.76 -1.97
N ALA A 75 -17.46 -2.85 -1.12
CA ALA A 75 -18.02 -1.50 -1.03
C ALA A 75 -16.96 -0.45 -0.64
N TRP A 76 -17.19 0.79 -1.02
CA TRP A 76 -16.43 1.95 -0.57
C TRP A 76 -16.90 2.41 0.80
N TYR A 77 -15.95 2.74 1.66
CA TYR A 77 -16.18 3.27 3.00
C TYR A 77 -15.60 4.67 3.07
N VAL A 78 -16.41 5.62 3.53
CA VAL A 78 -15.95 6.96 3.86
C VAL A 78 -15.68 7.03 5.35
N THR A 79 -14.46 7.37 5.73
CA THR A 79 -14.03 7.53 7.11
C THR A 79 -13.07 8.68 7.19
N VAL A 80 -13.44 9.71 7.94
CA VAL A 80 -12.57 10.85 8.22
C VAL A 80 -11.96 10.63 9.60
N GLN A 81 -10.63 10.50 9.64
CA GLN A 81 -9.89 10.44 10.89
C GLN A 81 -9.49 11.85 11.32
N PHE A 82 -9.81 12.19 12.56
CA PHE A 82 -9.32 13.39 13.23
C PHE A 82 -8.24 12.97 14.23
N SER A 83 -7.23 13.82 14.43
CA SER A 83 -6.06 13.50 15.28
C SER A 83 -6.44 13.13 16.72
N ASN A 84 -7.50 13.73 17.26
CA ASN A 84 -7.89 13.59 18.68
C ASN A 84 -9.36 13.18 18.88
N ALA A 85 -10.05 12.64 17.86
CA ALA A 85 -11.45 12.25 17.98
C ALA A 85 -11.75 10.89 17.35
N LYS A 86 -12.90 10.32 17.69
CA LYS A 86 -13.40 9.10 17.05
C LYS A 86 -13.56 9.37 15.54
N PRO A 87 -13.17 8.42 14.69
CA PRO A 87 -13.34 8.56 13.25
C PRO A 87 -14.81 8.77 12.91
N LEU A 88 -15.09 9.78 12.07
CA LEU A 88 -16.43 10.03 11.58
C LEU A 88 -16.69 9.11 10.39
N HIS A 89 -17.79 8.36 10.45
CA HIS A 89 -18.23 7.49 9.37
C HIS A 89 -19.13 8.27 8.41
N GLY A 90 -18.65 8.51 7.19
CA GLY A 90 -19.40 9.20 6.13
C GLY A 90 -20.29 8.25 5.30
N GLY A 91 -20.46 7.00 5.73
CA GLY A 91 -21.31 6.01 5.07
C GLY A 91 -20.56 4.93 4.29
N THR A 92 -21.34 4.03 3.71
CA THR A 92 -20.88 2.92 2.87
C THR A 92 -21.56 3.01 1.51
N PHE A 93 -20.77 3.03 0.44
CA PHE A 93 -21.24 3.14 -0.94
C PHE A 93 -20.96 1.83 -1.66
N ARG A 94 -22.01 1.04 -1.85
CA ARG A 94 -21.93 -0.26 -2.49
C ARG A 94 -22.25 -0.12 -3.98
N PRO A 95 -21.36 -0.56 -4.89
CA PRO A 95 -21.67 -0.64 -6.31
C PRO A 95 -22.76 -1.69 -6.56
N LEU A 96 -23.63 -1.42 -7.54
CA LEU A 96 -24.72 -2.34 -7.92
C LEU A 96 -24.19 -3.69 -8.42
N ASN A 97 -23.01 -3.71 -9.03
CA ASN A 97 -22.35 -4.91 -9.52
C ASN A 97 -20.82 -4.79 -9.43
N GLY A 98 -20.11 -5.87 -9.81
CA GLY A 98 -18.64 -5.92 -9.78
C GLY A 98 -17.94 -5.31 -10.99
N SER A 99 -18.67 -4.64 -11.89
CA SER A 99 -18.05 -4.00 -13.05
C SER A 99 -17.16 -2.83 -12.61
N PRO A 100 -16.00 -2.61 -13.26
CA PRO A 100 -15.12 -1.48 -12.96
C PRO A 100 -15.84 -0.14 -13.01
N GLU A 101 -16.77 0.03 -13.95
CA GLU A 101 -17.55 1.25 -14.16
C GLU A 101 -18.45 1.53 -12.96
N GLU A 102 -19.16 0.52 -12.46
CA GLU A 102 -20.05 0.66 -11.32
C GLU A 102 -19.30 0.86 -10.00
N ILE A 103 -18.15 0.21 -9.86
CA ILE A 103 -17.21 0.44 -8.75
C ILE A 103 -16.76 1.90 -8.73
N GLU A 104 -16.42 2.48 -9.88
CA GLU A 104 -15.98 3.88 -9.98
C GLU A 104 -17.15 4.85 -9.75
N ARG A 105 -18.36 4.54 -10.25
CA ARG A 105 -19.58 5.32 -9.94
C ARG A 105 -19.82 5.40 -8.44
N ALA A 106 -19.75 4.27 -7.74
CA ALA A 106 -19.89 4.24 -6.28
C ALA A 106 -18.78 5.01 -5.55
N ARG A 107 -17.56 5.06 -6.11
CA ARG A 107 -16.46 5.88 -5.57
C ARG A 107 -16.76 7.37 -5.70
N LEU A 108 -17.29 7.81 -6.85
CA LEU A 108 -17.62 9.21 -7.09
C LEU A 108 -18.74 9.70 -6.16
N ALA A 109 -19.76 8.87 -5.94
CA ALA A 109 -20.82 9.17 -4.97
C ALA A 109 -20.29 9.32 -3.53
N ALA A 110 -19.20 8.64 -3.19
CA ALA A 110 -18.57 8.71 -1.87
C ALA A 110 -17.71 9.98 -1.64
N VAL A 111 -17.51 10.81 -2.66
CA VAL A 111 -16.65 12.02 -2.62
C VAL A 111 -17.46 13.32 -2.59
N GLN A 112 -18.70 13.31 -3.08
CA GLN A 112 -19.63 14.45 -3.03
C GLN A 112 -20.14 14.70 -1.61
#